data_AF-A0A3P7BHJ3-F1
#
_entry.id   AF-A0A3P7BHJ3-F1
#
_cell.length_a   1.000
_cell.length_b   1.000
_cell.length_c   1.000
_cell.angle_alpha   90.00
_cell.angle_beta   90.00
_cell.angle_gamma   90.00
#
_symmetry.space_group_name_H-M   'P 1'
#
loop_
_entity.id
_entity.type
_entity.pdbx_description
1 polymer ?
#
loop_
_entity_poly.entity_id
_entity_poly.type
_entity_poly.pdbx_seq_one_letter_code
_entity_poly.pdbx_strand_id
1 'polypeptide(L)'
;MYVVTKLFYTLNIVVQFVLLNACLKSDEYLFFGFQVLQDLLNGKPWTESGHFPRVTLCDFEVRYLANLNRYTVQCALLINIINEKVFAFLWCWYLLLVVITTISTLCWLLNSTLASEKIDYILKFMQIAQSSDIKKQLKFIKVNTG
;
A
#
# COMPACT_ATOMS: atom_id res chain seq x y z
N MET A 1 -2.19 -12.72 -17.49
CA MET A 1 -1.04 -12.84 -16.56
C MET A 1 -0.60 -11.50 -15.97
N TYR A 2 -0.27 -10.48 -16.78
CA TYR A 2 0.21 -9.17 -16.30
C TYR A 2 -0.69 -8.48 -15.23
N VAL A 3 -2.02 -8.49 -15.42
CA VAL A 3 -2.98 -7.89 -14.48
C VAL A 3 -2.96 -8.56 -13.11
N VAL A 4 -2.85 -9.90 -13.07
CA VAL A 4 -2.79 -10.68 -11.82
C VAL A 4 -1.52 -10.35 -11.05
N THR A 5 -0.38 -10.26 -11.74
CA THR A 5 0.89 -9.87 -11.13
C THR A 5 0.83 -8.46 -10.54
N LYS A 6 0.27 -7.49 -11.28
CA LYS A 6 0.03 -6.12 -10.79
C LYS A 6 -0.87 -6.08 -9.55
N LEU A 7 -1.93 -6.90 -9.54
CA LEU A 7 -2.82 -7.02 -8.37
C LEU A 7 -2.06 -7.55 -7.15
N PHE A 8 -1.22 -8.57 -7.34
CA PHE A 8 -0.43 -9.16 -6.25
C PHE A 8 0.57 -8.16 -5.65
N TYR A 9 1.24 -7.37 -6.49
CA TYR A 9 2.12 -6.29 -6.03
C TYR A 9 1.36 -5.20 -5.26
N THR A 10 0.15 -4.85 -5.71
CA THR A 10 -0.71 -3.88 -5.04
C THR A 10 -1.17 -4.39 -3.68
N LEU A 11 -1.58 -5.66 -3.59
CA LEU A 11 -1.90 -6.30 -2.32
C LEU A 11 -0.70 -6.32 -1.37
N ASN A 12 0.50 -6.61 -1.89
CA ASN A 12 1.71 -6.66 -1.09
C ASN A 12 2.02 -5.30 -0.44
N ILE A 13 1.96 -4.21 -1.22
CA ILE A 13 2.22 -2.87 -0.68
C ILE A 13 1.14 -2.43 0.32
N VAL A 14 -0.13 -2.79 0.09
CA VAL A 14 -1.23 -2.50 1.03
C VAL A 14 -1.04 -3.26 2.35
N VAL A 15 -0.69 -4.55 2.30
CA VAL A 15 -0.42 -5.35 3.51
C VAL A 15 0.77 -4.78 4.29
N GLN A 16 1.85 -4.40 3.61
CA GLN A 16 3.00 -3.77 4.26
C GLN A 16 2.63 -2.44 4.93
N PHE A 17 1.78 -1.64 4.29
CA PHE A 17 1.28 -0.40 4.88
C PHE A 17 0.36 -0.65 6.09
N VAL A 18 -0.50 -1.67 6.05
CA VAL A 18 -1.34 -2.06 7.19
C VAL A 18 -0.49 -2.57 8.35
N LEU A 19 0.50 -3.42 8.08
CA LEU A 19 1.45 -3.91 9.09
C LEU A 19 2.23 -2.77 9.74
N LEU A 20 2.67 -1.79 8.96
CA LEU A 20 3.31 -0.59 9.47
C LEU A 20 2.38 0.15 10.45
N ASN A 21 1.14 0.43 10.05
CA ASN A 21 0.16 1.10 10.92
C ASN A 21 -0.17 0.28 12.19
N ALA A 22 -0.19 -1.06 12.09
CA ALA A 22 -0.39 -1.95 13.23
C ALA A 22 0.81 -1.95 14.20
N CYS A 23 2.05 -1.93 13.68
CA CYS A 23 3.27 -1.84 14.49
C CYS A 23 3.37 -0.51 15.26
N LEU A 24 2.82 0.59 14.73
CA LEU A 24 2.74 1.86 15.45
C LEU A 24 1.70 1.85 16.59
N LYS A 25 0.97 0.73 16.78
CA LYS A 25 -0.03 0.50 17.83
C LYS A 25 -1.01 1.67 17.92
N SER A 26 -1.75 1.87 16.83
CA SER A 26 -2.80 2.87 16.74
C SER A 26 -4.17 2.19 16.67
N ASP A 27 -4.98 2.41 17.70
CA ASP A 27 -6.39 2.00 17.73
C ASP A 27 -7.28 2.93 16.87
N GLU A 28 -6.74 4.07 16.40
CA GLU A 28 -7.43 5.01 15.52
C GLU A 28 -6.77 5.05 14.13
N TYR A 29 -7.54 4.56 13.15
CA TYR A 29 -7.33 4.50 11.69
C TYR A 29 -6.30 5.47 11.07
N LEU A 30 -5.60 5.01 10.00
CA LEU A 30 -4.80 5.67 8.94
C LEU A 30 -4.29 7.13 9.10
N PHE A 31 -5.10 8.02 9.64
CA PHE A 31 -4.78 9.41 9.99
C PHE A 31 -3.75 9.56 11.11
N PHE A 32 -3.55 8.55 11.96
CA PHE A 32 -2.53 8.59 13.02
C PHE A 32 -1.12 8.91 12.49
N GLY A 33 -0.73 8.31 11.36
CA GLY A 33 0.58 8.58 10.75
C GLY A 33 0.69 10.03 10.24
N PHE A 34 -0.41 10.62 9.77
CA PHE A 34 -0.45 12.02 9.38
C PHE A 34 -0.32 12.95 10.59
N GLN A 35 -0.98 12.64 11.70
CA GLN A 35 -0.90 13.40 12.94
C GLN A 35 0.53 13.36 13.52
N VAL A 36 1.16 12.19 13.57
CA VAL A 36 2.55 12.03 13.98
C VAL A 36 3.48 12.84 13.08
N LEU A 37 3.29 12.79 11.76
CA LEU A 37 4.09 13.57 10.81
C LEU A 37 3.90 15.08 11.00
N GLN A 38 2.66 15.54 11.22
CA GLN A 38 2.35 16.94 11.46
C GLN A 38 2.96 17.45 12.77
N ASP A 39 2.91 16.67 13.84
CA ASP A 39 3.52 17.04 15.12
C ASP A 39 5.07 17.05 15.02
N LEU A 40 5.65 16.14 14.24
CA LEU A 40 7.08 16.12 13.89
C LEU A 40 7.51 17.36 13.09
N LEU A 41 6.75 17.75 12.07
CA LEU A 41 7.02 18.93 11.23
C LEU A 41 6.87 20.23 12.00
N ASN A 42 5.88 20.31 12.89
CA ASN A 42 5.66 21.46 13.77
C ASN A 42 6.65 21.51 14.95
N GLY A 43 7.55 20.53 15.07
CA GLY A 43 8.55 20.48 16.13
C GLY A 43 7.96 20.30 17.53
N LYS A 44 6.74 19.76 17.65
CA LYS A 44 6.13 19.55 18.95
C LYS A 44 6.90 18.48 19.73
N PRO A 45 7.31 18.76 20.98
CA PRO A 45 8.06 17.80 21.76
C PRO A 45 7.17 16.62 22.20
N TRP A 46 7.80 15.45 22.37
CA TRP A 46 7.16 14.21 22.82
C TRP A 46 6.44 14.33 24.18
N THR A 47 6.82 15.33 25.00
CA THR A 47 6.17 15.64 26.28
C THR A 47 4.75 16.17 26.13
N GLU A 48 4.44 16.82 25.00
CA GLU A 48 3.13 17.41 24.71
C GLU A 48 2.23 16.46 23.92
N SER A 49 2.81 15.62 23.04
CA SER A 49 2.04 14.61 22.32
C SER A 49 1.80 13.36 23.17
N GLY A 50 2.76 12.96 24.01
CA GLY A 50 2.73 11.69 24.73
C GLY A 50 3.05 10.47 23.85
N HIS A 51 3.36 10.68 22.56
CA HIS A 51 3.74 9.61 21.65
C HIS A 51 5.23 9.28 21.83
N PHE A 52 5.55 7.99 21.96
CA PHE A 52 6.92 7.49 22.07
C PHE A 52 7.78 8.22 23.15
N PRO A 53 7.60 7.91 24.46
CA PRO A 53 8.34 8.56 25.54
C PRO A 53 9.85 8.30 25.43
N ARG A 54 10.63 9.38 25.34
CA ARG A 54 12.10 9.30 25.24
C ARG A 54 12.77 9.10 26.60
N VAL A 55 12.02 9.33 27.67
CA VAL A 55 12.43 9.18 29.06
C VAL A 55 11.32 8.45 29.82
N THR A 56 11.67 7.47 30.64
CA THR A 56 10.74 6.71 31.47
C THR A 56 11.24 6.64 32.91
N LEU A 57 10.33 6.57 33.87
CA LEU A 57 10.63 6.32 35.28
C LEU A 57 10.60 4.80 35.50
N CYS A 58 11.68 4.24 36.03
CA CYS A 58 11.77 2.83 36.34
C CYS A 58 11.89 2.65 37.85
N ASP A 59 10.97 1.87 38.42
CA ASP A 59 10.92 1.57 39.84
C ASP A 59 11.62 0.23 40.10
N PHE A 60 12.64 0.26 40.96
CA PHE A 60 13.33 -0.94 41.41
C PHE A 60 13.08 -1.16 42.89
N GLU A 61 12.68 -2.38 43.24
CA GLU A 61 12.53 -2.80 44.63
C GLU A 61 13.80 -3.54 45.08
N VAL A 62 14.51 -2.98 46.06
CA VAL A 62 15.70 -3.61 46.64
C VAL A 62 15.42 -3.92 48.11
N ARG A 63 15.66 -5.17 48.51
CA ARG A 63 15.54 -5.61 49.91
C ARG A 63 16.86 -5.35 50.65
N TYR A 64 16.80 -4.56 51.72
CA TYR A 64 17.94 -4.32 52.60
C TYR A 64 17.50 -4.51 54.06
N LEU A 65 18.15 -5.41 54.80
CA LEU A 65 17.84 -5.73 56.21
C LEU A 65 16.34 -5.97 56.48
N ALA A 66 15.70 -6.88 55.75
CA ALA A 66 14.27 -7.22 55.87
C ALA A 66 13.27 -6.07 55.59
N ASN A 67 13.73 -4.88 55.22
CA ASN A 67 12.88 -3.78 54.77
C ASN A 67 12.89 -3.67 53.23
N LEU A 68 11.73 -3.38 52.64
CA LEU A 68 11.55 -3.20 51.20
C LEU A 68 11.67 -1.70 50.87
N ASN A 69 12.78 -1.30 50.27
CA ASN A 69 12.97 0.07 49.81
C ASN A 69 12.77 0.15 48.29
N ARG A 70 11.92 1.08 47.86
CA ARG A 70 11.67 1.39 46.45
C ARG A 70 12.52 2.57 46.02
N TYR A 71 13.25 2.42 44.93
CA TYR A 71 14.02 3.48 44.29
C TYR A 71 13.46 3.76 42.89
N THR A 72 13.26 5.04 42.58
CA THR A 72 12.78 5.49 41.27
C THR A 72 13.92 6.16 40.52
N VAL A 73 14.28 5.67 39.33
CA VAL A 73 15.34 6.25 38.49
C VAL A 73 14.80 6.68 37.13
N GLN A 74 15.46 7.68 36.54
CA GLN A 74 15.13 8.17 35.21
C GLN A 74 15.96 7.40 34.15
N CYS A 75 15.28 6.68 33.27
CA CYS A 75 15.89 5.94 32.17
C CYS A 75 15.68 6.67 30.83
N ALA A 76 16.74 6.83 30.04
CA ALA A 76 16.66 7.34 28.68
C ALA A 76 16.45 6.19 27.68
N LEU A 77 15.42 6.29 26.85
CA LEU A 77 15.03 5.25 25.90
C LEU A 77 15.51 5.63 24.48
N LEU A 78 16.81 5.47 24.23
CA LEU A 78 17.45 5.87 22.97
C LEU A 78 16.89 5.14 21.73
N ILE A 79 16.36 3.92 21.91
CA ILE A 79 15.71 3.18 20.82
C ILE A 79 14.46 3.90 20.31
N ASN A 80 13.77 4.64 21.18
CA ASN A 80 12.48 5.23 20.86
C ASN A 80 12.60 6.46 19.95
N ILE A 81 13.65 7.27 20.16
CA ILE A 81 13.94 8.42 19.29
C ILE A 81 14.35 7.98 17.89
N ILE A 82 15.02 6.83 17.74
CA ILE A 82 15.34 6.26 16.43
C ILE A 82 14.08 5.73 15.75
N ASN A 83 13.26 4.98 16.48
CA ASN A 83 11.97 4.48 15.98
C ASN A 83 11.09 5.62 15.48
N GLU A 84 10.96 6.71 16.24
CA GLU A 84 10.17 7.89 15.87
C GLU A 84 10.55 8.42 14.46
N LYS A 85 11.85 8.52 14.15
CA LYS A 85 12.31 9.05 12.86
C LYS A 85 12.21 8.03 11.73
N VAL A 86 12.55 6.77 11.99
CA VAL A 86 12.49 5.70 10.98
C VAL A 86 11.04 5.40 10.59
N PHE A 87 10.12 5.33 11.56
CA PHE A 87 8.71 5.09 11.27
C PHE A 87 8.07 6.24 10.49
N ALA A 88 8.40 7.50 10.80
CA ALA A 88 7.91 8.65 10.02
C ALA A 88 8.40 8.60 8.57
N PHE A 89 9.69 8.29 8.35
CA PHE A 89 10.25 8.14 7.01
C PHE A 89 9.59 7.00 6.23
N LEU A 90 9.48 5.82 6.84
CA LEU A 90 8.84 4.65 6.21
C LEU A 90 7.36 4.92 5.90
N TRP A 91 6.63 5.58 6.80
CA TRP A 91 5.21 5.88 6.58
C TRP A 91 5.00 6.78 5.36
N CYS A 92 5.78 7.87 5.23
CA CYS A 92 5.75 8.73 4.04
C CYS A 92 6.11 7.96 2.76
N TRP A 93 7.15 7.12 2.83
CA TRP A 93 7.61 6.32 1.70
C TRP A 93 6.54 5.31 1.23
N TYR A 94 5.95 4.57 2.16
CA TYR A 94 4.91 3.60 1.84
C TYR A 94 3.62 4.27 1.34
N LEU A 95 3.24 5.42 1.90
CA LEU A 95 2.10 6.19 1.41
C LEU A 95 2.28 6.57 -0.06
N LEU A 96 3.46 7.09 -0.42
CA LEU A 96 3.79 7.44 -1.81
C LEU A 96 3.73 6.20 -2.73
N LEU A 97 4.34 5.08 -2.32
CA LEU A 97 4.31 3.85 -3.11
C LEU A 97 2.90 3.30 -3.31
N VAL A 98 2.04 3.35 -2.29
CA VAL A 98 0.63 2.94 -2.40
C VAL A 98 -0.10 3.82 -3.41
N VAL A 99 0.07 5.14 -3.36
CA VAL A 99 -0.57 6.08 -4.31
C VAL A 99 -0.13 5.79 -5.75
N ILE A 100 1.18 5.73 -6.02
CA ILE A 100 1.71 5.48 -7.37
C ILE A 100 1.26 4.12 -7.90
N THR A 101 1.34 3.09 -7.07
CA THR A 101 0.97 1.72 -7.48
C THR A 101 -0.52 1.62 -7.74
N THR A 102 -1.36 2.26 -6.92
CA THR A 102 -2.82 2.26 -7.09
C THR A 102 -3.24 3.00 -8.37
N ILE A 103 -2.66 4.17 -8.65
CA ILE A 103 -2.92 4.90 -9.90
C ILE A 103 -2.48 4.06 -11.10
N SER A 104 -1.28 3.50 -11.06
CA SER A 104 -0.73 2.67 -12.13
C SER A 104 -1.58 1.42 -12.38
N THR A 105 -2.10 0.79 -11.33
CA THR A 105 -2.95 -0.40 -11.48
C THR A 105 -4.34 -0.04 -11.97
N LEU A 106 -4.92 1.06 -11.50
CA LEU A 106 -6.22 1.55 -11.98
C LEU A 106 -6.16 1.94 -13.47
N CYS A 107 -5.16 2.70 -13.91
CA CYS A 107 -5.00 3.06 -15.32
C CYS A 107 -4.88 1.82 -16.22
N TRP A 108 -4.09 0.83 -15.79
CA TRP A 108 -3.95 -0.42 -16.54
C TRP A 108 -5.20 -1.29 -16.50
N LEU A 109 -5.94 -1.29 -15.39
CA LEU A 109 -7.20 -2.01 -15.26
C LEU A 109 -8.25 -1.43 -16.20
N LEU A 110 -8.42 -0.10 -16.21
CA LEU A 110 -9.32 0.60 -17.12
C LEU A 110 -8.92 0.41 -18.60
N ASN A 111 -7.62 0.41 -18.91
CA ASN A 111 -7.17 0.14 -20.27
C ASN A 111 -7.38 -1.33 -20.67
N SER A 112 -7.25 -2.27 -19.72
CA SER A 112 -7.44 -3.71 -19.97
C SER A 112 -8.91 -4.09 -20.15
N THR A 113 -9.84 -3.45 -19.44
CA THR A 113 -11.29 -3.64 -19.66
C THR A 113 -11.69 -3.11 -21.03
N LEU A 114 -11.20 -1.92 -21.43
CA LEU A 114 -11.39 -1.39 -22.79
C LEU A 114 -10.69 -2.23 -23.87
N ALA A 115 -9.55 -2.86 -23.58
CA ALA A 115 -8.86 -3.75 -24.51
C ALA A 115 -9.62 -5.07 -24.74
N SER A 116 -10.38 -5.56 -23.76
CA SER A 116 -11.25 -6.73 -23.96
C SER A 116 -12.34 -6.43 -25.00
N GLU A 117 -12.94 -5.24 -24.96
CA GLU A 117 -13.87 -4.77 -26.00
C GLU A 117 -13.19 -4.69 -27.38
N LYS A 118 -11.91 -4.27 -27.45
CA LYS A 118 -11.14 -4.21 -28.70
C LYS A 118 -10.89 -5.58 -29.32
N ILE A 119 -10.61 -6.60 -28.51
CA ILE A 119 -10.43 -7.99 -28.99
C ILE A 119 -11.74 -8.49 -29.62
N ASP A 120 -12.87 -8.21 -28.98
CA ASP A 120 -14.19 -8.62 -29.46
C ASP A 120 -14.58 -7.89 -30.76
N TYR A 121 -14.20 -6.61 -30.88
CA TYR A 121 -14.32 -5.84 -32.11
C TYR A 121 -13.45 -6.40 -33.27
N ILE A 122 -12.20 -6.76 -32.98
CA ILE A 122 -11.27 -7.32 -33.99
C ILE A 122 -11.76 -8.70 -34.46
N LEU A 123 -12.27 -9.54 -33.56
CA LEU A 123 -12.87 -10.83 -33.91
C LEU A 123 -14.10 -10.68 -34.82
N LYS A 124 -14.98 -9.73 -34.50
CA LYS A 124 -16.13 -9.40 -35.36
C LYS A 124 -15.68 -8.91 -36.74
N PHE A 125 -14.64 -8.07 -36.81
CA PHE A 125 -14.10 -7.60 -38.08
C PHE A 125 -13.52 -8.75 -38.93
N MET A 126 -12.78 -9.68 -38.30
CA MET A 126 -12.25 -10.87 -39.00
C MET A 126 -13.37 -11.78 -39.53
N GLN A 127 -14.44 -12.00 -38.76
CA GLN A 127 -15.60 -12.78 -39.22
C GLN A 127 -16.29 -12.13 -40.43
N ILE A 128 -16.45 -10.80 -40.41
CA ILE A 128 -17.02 -10.06 -41.53
C ILE A 128 -16.14 -10.21 -42.78
N ALA A 129 -14.82 -10.04 -42.65
CA ALA A 129 -13.88 -10.23 -43.75
C ALA A 129 -13.96 -11.64 -44.35
N GLN A 130 -13.96 -12.69 -43.52
CA GLN A 130 -14.07 -14.07 -43.97
C GLN A 130 -15.40 -14.35 -44.70
N SER A 131 -16.52 -13.81 -44.21
CA SER A 131 -17.83 -13.96 -44.87
C SER A 131 -17.88 -13.29 -46.25
N SER A 132 -17.12 -12.21 -46.43
CA SER A 132 -17.05 -11.48 -47.70
C SER A 132 -16.25 -12.25 -48.76
N ASP A 133 -15.16 -12.93 -48.36
CA ASP A 133 -14.39 -13.80 -49.26
C ASP A 133 -15.18 -15.04 -49.68
N ILE A 134 -15.92 -15.68 -48.76
CA ILE A 134 -16.78 -16.83 -49.09
C ILE A 134 -17.86 -16.43 -50.12
N LYS A 135 -18.47 -15.25 -49.97
CA LYS A 135 -19.46 -14.75 -50.94
C LYS A 135 -18.84 -14.49 -52.32
N LYS A 136 -17.60 -14.00 -52.39
CA LYS A 136 -16.87 -13.84 -53.65
C LYS A 136 -16.59 -15.19 -54.33
N GLN A 137 -16.12 -16.17 -53.57
CA GLN A 137 -15.86 -17.52 -54.08
C GLN A 137 -17.14 -18.19 -54.60
N LEU A 138 -18.25 -18.06 -53.87
CA LEU A 138 -19.55 -18.56 -54.31
C LEU A 138 -20.05 -17.89 -55.60
N LYS A 139 -19.83 -16.57 -55.76
CA LYS A 139 -20.12 -15.89 -57.03
C LYS A 139 -19.26 -16.42 -58.18
N PHE A 140 -17.97 -16.65 -57.95
CA PHE A 140 -17.07 -17.20 -58.96
C PHE A 140 -17.48 -18.61 -59.41
N ILE A 141 -17.79 -19.50 -58.45
CA ILE A 141 -18.26 -20.85 -58.77
C ILE A 141 -19.54 -20.79 -59.60
N LYS A 142 -20.50 -19.95 -59.20
CA LYS A 142 -21.80 -19.83 -59.87
C LYS A 142 -21.72 -19.26 -61.30
N VAL A 143 -20.69 -18.46 -61.60
CA VAL A 143 -20.42 -17.95 -62.96
C VAL A 143 -19.78 -19.01 -63.85
N ASN A 144 -19.03 -19.97 -63.27
CA ASN A 144 -18.32 -20.99 -64.03
C ASN A 144 -19.09 -22.32 -64.20
N THR A 145 -20.25 -22.46 -63.53
CA THR A 145 -21.12 -23.65 -63.62
C THR A 145 -22.48 -23.39 -64.27
N GLY A 146 -22.73 -22.18 -64.78
CA GLY A 146 -23.88 -21.84 -65.63
C GLY A 146 -23.41 -21.54 -67.05
#